data_AF-A0A377KJ43-F1
#
_entry.id   AF-A0A377KJ43-F1
#
_cell.length_a   1.000
_cell.length_b   1.000
_cell.length_c   1.000
_cell.angle_alpha   90.00
_cell.angle_beta   90.00
_cell.angle_gamma   90.00
#
_symmetry.space_group_name_H-M   'P 1'
#
loop_
_entity.id
_entity.type
_entity.pdbx_description
1 polymer ?
#
loop_
_entity_poly.entity_id
_entity_poly.type
_entity_poly.pdbx_seq_one_letter_code
_entity_poly.pdbx_strand_id
1 'polypeptide(L)'
;MKKATLVKLGLSFAGILALAACGSSSTKSASETEDGKTKVTWLNVLHTASPPTDKIVDLIEEKTDTEITFNWIPDASKEERLTTALASNELGDIVTLQIAMLKNSSVRNALKSGVFWDVSDYISDYKNLSKISEDRINAASIDGALYGVPLQKDYARAGLVIRKDWLDNLGLDVPTTTEELYEVAKQFTENDPDGNGVADTVGFGDRAPSDIRYTSFKLFTSYFGAPNGWAVDDKGKFTPEFDTEEYMKAMNYSRDLYKNGYLAQDFAVTQKTDQQEQFAQGKTGIYTGMIDIKNLKKMGQGIQEGMELVPVNKISDGKDGDYHVWSE
;
A
#
# COMPACT_ATOMS: atom_id res chain seq x y z
N MET A 1 62.81 13.61 16.05
CA MET A 1 63.42 12.87 17.19
C MET A 1 62.51 12.94 18.39
N LYS A 2 62.14 11.77 18.93
CA LYS A 2 61.40 11.42 20.18
C LYS A 2 60.40 10.31 19.82
N LYS A 3 60.93 9.10 19.54
CA LYS A 3 61.05 7.95 20.45
C LYS A 3 59.70 7.30 20.79
N ALA A 4 59.43 6.24 20.04
CA ALA A 4 58.43 5.22 20.29
C ALA A 4 58.76 4.45 21.58
N THR A 5 57.72 4.08 22.32
CA THR A 5 57.81 3.14 23.44
C THR A 5 56.95 1.92 23.11
N LEU A 6 57.63 0.80 22.87
CA LEU A 6 57.05 -0.54 22.83
C LEU A 6 56.50 -0.91 24.21
N VAL A 7 55.29 -1.49 24.26
CA VAL A 7 54.85 -2.32 25.38
C VAL A 7 54.70 -3.75 24.89
N LYS A 8 55.36 -4.66 25.62
CA LYS A 8 55.48 -6.09 25.34
C LYS A 8 54.21 -6.85 25.72
N LEU A 9 53.78 -7.70 24.78
CA LEU A 9 53.45 -9.12 24.92
C LEU A 9 53.19 -9.66 26.34
N GLY A 10 51.95 -10.07 26.59
CA GLY A 10 51.58 -11.05 27.60
C GLY A 10 50.72 -12.15 26.95
N LEU A 11 51.37 -13.23 26.52
CA LEU A 11 50.71 -14.49 26.12
C LEU A 11 50.10 -15.11 27.39
N SER A 12 48.81 -15.44 27.36
CA SER A 12 48.28 -16.53 28.16
C SER A 12 47.40 -17.39 27.26
N PHE A 13 47.99 -18.51 26.83
CA PHE A 13 47.38 -19.53 26.01
C PHE A 13 46.99 -20.67 26.96
N ALA A 14 45.70 -20.82 27.23
CA ALA A 14 45.15 -22.03 27.83
C ALA A 14 43.84 -22.31 27.09
N GLY A 15 43.97 -23.13 26.04
CA GLY A 15 42.83 -23.59 25.26
C GLY A 15 42.04 -24.66 26.00
N ILE A 16 40.73 -24.61 25.82
CA ILE A 16 39.91 -25.82 25.66
C ILE A 16 39.04 -25.57 24.42
N LEU A 17 39.46 -26.18 23.31
CA LEU A 17 38.56 -26.54 22.22
C LEU A 17 37.83 -27.81 22.67
N ALA A 18 36.51 -27.78 22.71
CA ALA A 18 35.69 -28.97 22.57
C ALA A 18 34.56 -28.66 21.58
N LEU A 19 34.54 -29.46 20.52
CA LEU A 19 33.66 -29.36 19.37
C LEU A 19 32.20 -29.67 19.71
N ALA A 20 31.31 -28.96 19.00
CA ALA A 20 30.07 -29.42 18.37
C ALA A 20 29.35 -30.65 18.97
N ALA A 21 28.15 -30.40 19.51
CA ALA A 21 27.04 -31.34 19.43
C ALA A 21 25.83 -30.62 18.82
N CYS A 22 25.28 -31.25 17.78
CA CYS A 22 24.18 -30.79 16.96
C CYS A 22 22.85 -30.66 17.73
N GLY A 23 21.96 -29.83 17.18
CA GLY A 23 20.57 -30.23 17.02
C GLY A 23 19.65 -29.97 18.20
N SER A 24 19.26 -28.71 18.37
CA SER A 24 17.88 -28.39 18.69
C SER A 24 17.51 -27.12 17.94
N SER A 25 16.41 -27.19 17.21
CA SER A 25 15.69 -26.02 16.70
C SER A 25 15.42 -25.09 17.88
N SER A 26 16.22 -24.03 18.00
CA SER A 26 15.99 -22.97 18.96
C SER A 26 14.79 -22.16 18.46
N THR A 27 13.60 -22.60 18.84
CA THR A 27 12.44 -21.72 18.94
C THR A 27 12.89 -20.56 19.82
N LYS A 28 12.97 -19.35 19.26
CA LYS A 28 13.15 -18.12 20.05
C LYS A 28 12.02 -18.10 21.07
N SER A 29 12.34 -18.39 22.32
CA SER A 29 11.40 -18.20 23.42
C SER A 29 11.13 -16.70 23.51
N ALA A 30 9.87 -16.30 23.65
CA ALA A 30 9.51 -14.89 23.85
C ALA A 30 10.33 -14.32 25.01
N SER A 31 10.97 -13.17 24.80
CA SER A 31 11.72 -12.50 25.86
C SER A 31 10.74 -11.82 26.79
N GLU A 32 10.82 -12.08 28.09
CA GLU A 32 10.08 -11.30 29.08
C GLU A 32 10.83 -9.99 29.40
N THR A 33 10.09 -8.98 29.84
CA THR A 33 10.61 -7.74 30.45
C THR A 33 11.02 -7.99 31.90
N GLU A 34 11.71 -7.03 32.52
CA GLU A 34 12.02 -7.10 33.96
C GLU A 34 10.75 -7.10 34.84
N ASP A 35 9.63 -6.58 34.35
CA ASP A 35 8.32 -6.63 35.00
C ASP A 35 7.46 -7.86 34.60
N GLY A 36 8.02 -8.81 33.84
CA GLY A 36 7.37 -10.10 33.51
C GLY A 36 6.38 -10.07 32.34
N LYS A 37 6.30 -8.95 31.61
CA LYS A 37 5.48 -8.83 30.40
C LYS A 37 6.13 -9.53 29.23
N THR A 38 5.30 -10.08 28.35
CA THR A 38 5.78 -10.67 27.09
C THR A 38 6.22 -9.57 26.12
N LYS A 39 7.46 -9.61 25.64
CA LYS A 39 7.92 -8.74 24.54
C LYS A 39 7.51 -9.32 23.20
N VAL A 40 6.91 -8.48 22.36
CA VAL A 40 6.47 -8.80 21.01
C VAL A 40 7.08 -7.82 20.03
N THR A 41 7.81 -8.31 19.05
CA THR A 41 8.36 -7.52 17.94
C THR A 41 7.45 -7.62 16.72
N TRP A 42 7.09 -6.48 16.14
CA TRP A 42 6.19 -6.43 14.98
C TRP A 42 6.82 -5.68 13.81
N LEU A 43 7.20 -6.42 12.77
CA LEU A 43 7.64 -5.86 11.49
C LEU A 43 6.43 -5.37 10.69
N ASN A 44 6.27 -4.06 10.54
CA ASN A 44 5.07 -3.46 9.94
C ASN A 44 5.39 -2.36 8.93
N VAL A 45 4.47 -2.10 7.99
CA VAL A 45 4.68 -1.11 6.93
C VAL A 45 4.21 0.27 7.37
N LEU A 46 5.09 1.26 7.26
CA LEU A 46 4.80 2.66 7.51
C LEU A 46 4.34 3.34 6.23
N HIS A 47 3.08 3.80 6.23
CA HIS A 47 2.42 4.44 5.08
C HIS A 47 2.38 5.97 5.17
N THR A 48 3.04 6.55 6.16
CA THR A 48 3.10 7.98 6.47
C THR A 48 4.55 8.42 6.64
N ALA A 49 4.81 9.74 6.63
CA ALA A 49 6.17 10.27 6.81
C ALA A 49 6.77 9.99 8.20
N SER A 50 5.93 9.93 9.23
CA SER A 50 6.32 9.60 10.60
C SER A 50 5.48 8.46 11.17
N PRO A 51 6.01 7.69 12.14
CA PRO A 51 5.24 6.73 12.91
C PRO A 51 4.00 7.34 13.58
N PRO A 52 2.94 6.56 13.79
CA PRO A 52 1.79 7.00 14.58
C PRO A 52 2.21 7.29 16.03
N THR A 53 1.36 8.04 16.74
CA THR A 53 1.52 8.24 18.19
C THR A 53 1.37 6.94 18.97
N ASP A 54 2.05 6.84 20.11
CA ASP A 54 2.05 5.63 20.95
C ASP A 54 0.68 5.30 21.56
N LYS A 55 -0.27 6.24 21.59
CA LYS A 55 -1.61 6.07 22.18
C LYS A 55 -2.31 4.74 21.83
N ILE A 56 -2.21 4.29 20.57
CA ILE A 56 -2.85 3.03 20.16
C ILE A 56 -2.04 1.81 20.63
N VAL A 57 -0.70 1.91 20.59
CA VAL A 57 0.21 0.90 21.16
C VAL A 57 -0.05 0.73 22.65
N ASP A 58 -0.08 1.82 23.41
CA ASP A 58 -0.28 1.80 24.86
C ASP A 58 -1.60 1.10 25.22
N LEU A 59 -2.68 1.38 24.46
CA LEU A 59 -3.98 0.74 24.65
C LEU A 59 -3.99 -0.76 24.32
N ILE A 60 -3.15 -1.20 23.38
CA ILE A 60 -3.01 -2.63 23.06
C ILE A 60 -2.20 -3.29 24.17
N GLU A 61 -1.06 -2.72 24.55
CA GLU A 61 -0.19 -3.21 25.62
C GLU A 61 -0.96 -3.34 26.95
N GLU A 62 -1.74 -2.33 27.34
CA GLU A 62 -2.58 -2.38 28.56
C GLU A 62 -3.59 -3.53 28.53
N LYS A 63 -4.18 -3.81 27.36
CA LYS A 63 -5.20 -4.86 27.21
C LYS A 63 -4.64 -6.28 27.10
N THR A 64 -3.38 -6.40 26.71
CA THR A 64 -2.76 -7.69 26.40
C THR A 64 -1.64 -8.06 27.37
N ASP A 65 -1.25 -7.14 28.26
CA ASP A 65 -0.14 -7.29 29.20
C ASP A 65 1.18 -7.64 28.49
N THR A 66 1.45 -6.90 27.40
CA THR A 66 2.65 -7.07 26.56
C THR A 66 3.43 -5.78 26.41
N GLU A 67 4.69 -5.88 25.97
CA GLU A 67 5.47 -4.77 25.43
C GLU A 67 5.66 -4.99 23.91
N ILE A 68 5.17 -4.07 23.08
CA ILE A 68 5.16 -4.18 21.61
C ILE A 68 6.18 -3.22 21.00
N THR A 69 7.19 -3.77 20.35
CA THR A 69 8.15 -2.97 19.56
C THR A 69 7.83 -3.06 18.07
N PHE A 70 7.44 -1.93 17.47
CA PHE A 70 7.25 -1.84 16.02
C PHE A 70 8.56 -1.58 15.28
N ASN A 71 8.90 -2.48 14.36
CA ASN A 71 9.96 -2.31 13.38
C ASN A 71 9.34 -1.80 12.08
N TRP A 72 9.36 -0.48 11.89
CA TRP A 72 8.72 0.17 10.74
C TRP A 72 9.54 0.03 9.44
N ILE A 73 8.89 -0.46 8.40
CA ILE A 73 9.42 -0.49 7.03
C ILE A 73 8.74 0.60 6.20
N PRO A 74 9.49 1.52 5.58
CA PRO A 74 8.91 2.49 4.64
C PRO A 74 8.22 1.80 3.46
N ASP A 75 7.02 2.27 3.09
CA ASP A 75 6.20 1.69 2.01
C ASP A 75 6.95 1.56 0.67
N ALA A 76 7.88 2.48 0.37
CA ALA A 76 8.68 2.46 -0.86
C ALA A 76 9.66 1.27 -0.95
N SER A 77 10.14 0.75 0.20
CA SER A 77 11.12 -0.34 0.27
C SER A 77 10.55 -1.65 0.83
N LYS A 78 9.23 -1.71 1.00
CA LYS A 78 8.54 -2.81 1.68
C LYS A 78 8.80 -4.18 1.05
N GLU A 79 8.76 -4.28 -0.28
CA GLU A 79 8.86 -5.57 -0.95
C GLU A 79 10.27 -6.15 -0.80
N GLU A 80 11.31 -5.32 -1.01
CA GLU A 80 12.70 -5.70 -0.84
C GLU A 80 13.01 -6.08 0.62
N ARG A 81 12.62 -5.23 1.58
CA ARG A 81 12.91 -5.48 3.00
C ARG A 81 12.17 -6.70 3.56
N LEU A 82 10.88 -6.87 3.22
CA LEU A 82 10.13 -8.04 3.66
C LEU A 82 10.66 -9.33 3.01
N THR A 83 10.99 -9.31 1.71
CA THR A 83 11.58 -10.48 1.04
C THR A 83 12.94 -10.85 1.64
N THR A 84 13.75 -9.86 1.99
CA THR A 84 15.05 -10.07 2.64
C THR A 84 14.90 -10.67 4.02
N ALA A 85 14.00 -10.10 4.86
CA ALA A 85 13.72 -10.62 6.20
C ALA A 85 13.20 -12.07 6.17
N LEU A 86 12.34 -12.40 5.19
CA LEU A 86 11.86 -13.76 4.93
C LEU A 86 12.98 -14.72 4.54
N ALA A 87 14.00 -14.26 3.81
CA ALA A 87 15.12 -15.08 3.38
C ALA A 87 16.20 -15.25 4.47
N SER A 88 16.45 -14.23 5.28
CA SER A 88 17.46 -14.25 6.36
C SER A 88 16.95 -14.89 7.66
N ASN A 89 15.64 -15.18 7.74
CA ASN A 89 14.97 -15.62 8.97
C ASN A 89 15.13 -14.62 10.14
N GLU A 90 15.38 -13.35 9.83
CA GLU A 90 15.42 -12.24 10.79
C GLU A 90 14.01 -11.64 10.94
N LEU A 91 13.07 -12.51 11.30
CA LEU A 91 11.68 -12.14 11.48
C LEU A 91 11.46 -11.61 12.90
N GLY A 92 10.55 -10.64 13.01
CA GLY A 92 9.90 -10.35 14.28
C GLY A 92 8.87 -11.43 14.61
N ASP A 93 8.31 -11.37 15.82
CA ASP A 93 7.25 -12.28 16.25
C ASP A 93 6.00 -12.14 15.36
N ILE A 94 5.75 -10.93 14.87
CA ILE A 94 4.68 -10.63 13.91
C ILE A 94 5.27 -9.95 12.67
N VAL A 95 4.86 -10.40 11.49
CA VAL A 95 5.26 -9.82 10.20
C VAL A 95 4.01 -9.45 9.41
N THR A 96 3.82 -8.16 9.15
CA THR A 96 2.75 -7.70 8.25
C THR A 96 3.15 -8.00 6.80
N LEU A 97 2.44 -8.93 6.18
CA LEU A 97 2.56 -9.23 4.75
C LEU A 97 1.43 -8.58 3.96
N GLN A 98 1.77 -8.07 2.76
CA GLN A 98 0.76 -7.63 1.81
C GLN A 98 0.30 -8.81 0.97
N ILE A 99 -1.01 -8.92 0.74
CA ILE A 99 -1.60 -10.02 -0.05
C ILE A 99 -0.95 -10.17 -1.44
N ALA A 100 -0.53 -9.06 -2.05
CA ALA A 100 0.17 -9.06 -3.33
C ALA A 100 1.50 -9.85 -3.30
N MET A 101 2.16 -9.92 -2.14
CA MET A 101 3.39 -10.68 -1.97
C MET A 101 3.16 -12.18 -2.00
N LEU A 102 1.93 -12.67 -1.78
CA LEU A 102 1.61 -14.09 -1.92
C LEU A 102 1.74 -14.58 -3.35
N LYS A 103 1.81 -13.69 -4.35
CA LYS A 103 2.12 -14.03 -5.74
C LYS A 103 3.60 -14.39 -5.94
N ASN A 104 4.48 -13.97 -5.03
CA ASN A 104 5.91 -14.25 -5.11
C ASN A 104 6.22 -15.67 -4.61
N SER A 105 6.87 -16.49 -5.44
CA SER A 105 7.19 -17.87 -5.11
C SER A 105 8.11 -18.01 -3.89
N SER A 106 9.07 -17.10 -3.73
CA SER A 106 10.00 -17.10 -2.60
C SER A 106 9.27 -16.83 -1.28
N VAL A 107 8.31 -15.89 -1.29
CA VAL A 107 7.45 -15.61 -0.13
C VAL A 107 6.61 -16.84 0.22
N ARG A 108 5.97 -17.48 -0.77
CA ARG A 108 5.19 -18.72 -0.54
C ARG A 108 6.06 -19.84 0.02
N ASN A 109 7.29 -19.99 -0.47
CA ASN A 109 8.23 -21.00 0.04
C ASN A 109 8.68 -20.70 1.47
N ALA A 110 8.93 -19.43 1.80
CA ALA A 110 9.27 -19.01 3.16
C ALA A 110 8.13 -19.29 4.14
N LEU A 111 6.88 -18.99 3.78
CA LEU A 111 5.69 -19.30 4.59
C LEU A 111 5.57 -20.81 4.85
N LYS A 112 5.89 -21.64 3.86
CA LYS A 112 5.86 -23.11 3.95
C LYS A 112 7.10 -23.74 4.61
N SER A 113 8.09 -22.95 5.01
CA SER A 113 9.35 -23.47 5.56
C SER A 113 9.23 -23.99 7.00
N GLY A 114 8.08 -23.79 7.63
CA GLY A 114 7.82 -24.19 9.02
C GLY A 114 8.20 -23.14 10.06
N VAL A 115 8.62 -21.94 9.64
CA VAL A 115 8.93 -20.82 10.55
C VAL A 115 7.71 -19.97 10.92
N PHE A 116 6.58 -20.17 10.23
CA PHE A 116 5.30 -19.50 10.49
C PHE A 116 4.30 -20.47 11.10
N TRP A 117 3.45 -19.96 12.00
CA TRP A 117 2.34 -20.73 12.55
C TRP A 117 1.22 -20.85 11.52
N ASP A 118 0.69 -22.05 11.36
CA ASP A 118 -0.63 -22.23 10.77
C ASP A 118 -1.65 -21.82 11.82
N VAL A 119 -2.35 -20.70 11.58
CA VAL A 119 -3.33 -20.14 12.51
C VAL A 119 -4.76 -20.59 12.23
N SER A 120 -4.97 -21.50 11.27
CA SER A 120 -6.30 -21.91 10.80
C SER A 120 -7.22 -22.33 11.96
N ASP A 121 -6.74 -23.19 12.85
CA ASP A 121 -7.52 -23.72 13.97
C ASP A 121 -7.84 -22.66 15.03
N TYR A 122 -7.01 -21.62 15.13
CA TYR A 122 -7.20 -20.55 16.12
C TYR A 122 -8.27 -19.56 15.69
N ILE A 123 -8.59 -19.42 14.39
CA ILE A 123 -9.56 -18.42 13.92
C ILE A 123 -10.94 -18.62 14.56
N SER A 124 -11.38 -19.87 14.73
CA SER A 124 -12.68 -20.20 15.34
C SER A 124 -12.73 -19.93 16.85
N ASP A 125 -11.59 -19.97 17.55
CA ASP A 125 -11.54 -19.86 19.01
C ASP A 125 -11.81 -18.43 19.50
N TYR A 126 -11.63 -17.43 18.62
CA TYR A 126 -11.82 -16.02 18.96
C TYR A 126 -13.06 -15.44 18.27
N LYS A 127 -14.04 -14.99 19.08
CA LYS A 127 -15.32 -14.38 18.64
C LYS A 127 -15.20 -13.31 17.54
N ASN A 128 -14.09 -12.55 17.51
CA ASN A 128 -13.88 -11.51 16.50
C ASN A 128 -13.22 -12.06 15.23
N LEU A 129 -12.34 -13.06 15.35
CA LEU A 129 -11.67 -13.70 14.21
C LEU A 129 -12.62 -14.67 13.50
N SER A 130 -13.53 -15.31 14.22
CA SER A 130 -14.56 -16.20 13.67
C SER A 130 -15.56 -15.48 12.74
N LYS A 131 -15.50 -14.15 12.64
CA LYS A 131 -16.32 -13.32 11.74
C LYS A 131 -15.63 -13.05 10.40
N ILE A 132 -14.37 -13.43 10.24
CA ILE A 132 -13.67 -13.30 8.96
C ILE A 132 -14.35 -14.22 7.96
N SER A 133 -14.70 -13.70 6.78
CA SER A 133 -15.39 -14.51 5.76
C SER A 133 -14.48 -15.59 5.18
N GLU A 134 -15.09 -16.70 4.77
CA GLU A 134 -14.38 -17.83 4.15
C GLU A 134 -13.59 -17.39 2.91
N ASP A 135 -14.14 -16.51 2.08
CA ASP A 135 -13.43 -15.97 0.91
C ASP A 135 -12.13 -15.26 1.27
N ARG A 136 -12.10 -14.52 2.40
CA ARG A 136 -10.88 -13.83 2.85
C ARG A 136 -9.87 -14.82 3.42
N ILE A 137 -10.32 -15.85 4.12
CA ILE A 137 -9.48 -16.93 4.61
C ILE A 137 -8.86 -17.66 3.42
N ASN A 138 -9.67 -18.06 2.44
CA ASN A 138 -9.23 -18.76 1.23
C ASN A 138 -8.25 -17.92 0.42
N ALA A 139 -8.52 -16.62 0.24
CA ALA A 139 -7.62 -15.72 -0.49
C ALA A 139 -6.25 -15.53 0.20
N ALA A 140 -6.21 -15.60 1.53
CA ALA A 140 -4.98 -15.49 2.32
C ALA A 140 -4.27 -16.83 2.54
N SER A 141 -4.95 -17.95 2.29
CA SER A 141 -4.41 -19.29 2.51
C SER A 141 -3.48 -19.72 1.39
N ILE A 142 -2.49 -20.53 1.73
CA ILE A 142 -1.55 -21.13 0.78
C ILE A 142 -1.65 -22.63 0.93
N ASP A 143 -2.05 -23.30 -0.15
CA ASP A 143 -2.14 -24.76 -0.22
C ASP A 143 -2.99 -25.36 0.93
N GLY A 144 -4.02 -24.61 1.38
CA GLY A 144 -4.94 -24.99 2.45
C GLY A 144 -4.56 -24.54 3.87
N ALA A 145 -3.36 -23.97 4.07
CA ALA A 145 -2.90 -23.47 5.37
C ALA A 145 -2.97 -21.93 5.44
N LEU A 146 -3.30 -21.40 6.62
CA LEU A 146 -3.39 -19.96 6.87
C LEU A 146 -2.23 -19.51 7.76
N TYR A 147 -1.22 -18.86 7.18
CA TYR A 147 0.00 -18.45 7.91
C TYR A 147 -0.08 -17.06 8.55
N GLY A 148 -1.28 -16.56 8.82
CA GLY A 148 -1.50 -15.26 9.46
C GLY A 148 -2.95 -14.83 9.44
N VAL A 149 -3.30 -13.89 10.31
CA VAL A 149 -4.69 -13.39 10.44
C VAL A 149 -4.97 -12.35 9.34
N PRO A 150 -5.98 -12.57 8.46
CA PRO A 150 -6.33 -11.58 7.44
C PRO A 150 -6.82 -10.27 8.05
N LEU A 151 -6.12 -9.17 7.77
CA LEU A 151 -6.58 -7.84 8.16
C LEU A 151 -7.90 -7.49 7.45
N GLN A 152 -8.93 -7.22 8.24
CA GLN A 152 -10.24 -6.82 7.71
C GLN A 152 -10.17 -5.36 7.24
N LYS A 153 -10.17 -5.17 5.92
CA LYS A 153 -10.28 -3.86 5.26
C LYS A 153 -11.49 -3.86 4.34
N ASP A 154 -12.13 -2.71 4.20
CA ASP A 154 -13.20 -2.53 3.23
C ASP A 154 -12.63 -2.61 1.81
N TYR A 155 -13.39 -3.23 0.90
CA TYR A 155 -13.00 -3.40 -0.51
C TYR A 155 -12.99 -2.08 -1.30
N ALA A 156 -13.72 -1.07 -0.82
CA ALA A 156 -13.82 0.27 -1.41
C ALA A 156 -12.53 1.10 -1.18
N ARG A 157 -11.43 0.67 -1.80
CA ARG A 157 -10.10 1.28 -1.70
C ARG A 157 -9.74 2.14 -2.92
N ALA A 158 -10.22 1.72 -4.09
CA ALA A 158 -9.85 2.28 -5.39
C ALA A 158 -10.91 3.29 -5.83
N GLY A 159 -10.46 4.44 -6.35
CA GLY A 159 -11.30 5.55 -6.80
C GLY A 159 -10.50 6.87 -6.79
N LEU A 160 -11.16 7.95 -7.15
CA LEU A 160 -10.60 9.29 -7.26
C LEU A 160 -11.01 10.17 -6.09
N VAL A 161 -10.12 11.08 -5.69
CA VAL A 161 -10.47 12.23 -4.85
C VAL A 161 -10.32 13.47 -5.71
N ILE A 162 -11.40 14.23 -5.86
CA ILE A 162 -11.45 15.42 -6.72
C ILE A 162 -11.59 16.66 -5.84
N ARG A 163 -10.88 17.74 -6.19
CA ARG A 163 -11.07 19.10 -5.61
C ARG A 163 -12.46 19.62 -5.95
N LYS A 164 -13.39 19.51 -4.99
CA LYS A 164 -14.78 19.95 -5.16
C LYS A 164 -14.88 21.46 -5.26
N ASP A 165 -14.06 22.16 -4.50
CA ASP A 165 -13.88 23.61 -4.55
C ASP A 165 -13.42 24.09 -5.92
N TRP A 166 -12.53 23.34 -6.59
CA TRP A 166 -12.13 23.64 -7.98
C TRP A 166 -13.28 23.42 -8.97
N LEU A 167 -14.09 22.37 -8.78
CA LEU A 167 -15.30 22.18 -9.56
C LEU A 167 -16.26 23.37 -9.39
N ASP A 168 -16.49 23.83 -8.16
CA ASP A 168 -17.38 24.96 -7.87
C ASP A 168 -16.87 26.27 -8.49
N ASN A 169 -15.56 26.55 -8.40
CA ASN A 169 -14.95 27.74 -9.00
C ASN A 169 -15.15 27.80 -10.52
N LEU A 170 -15.10 26.65 -11.18
CA LEU A 170 -15.27 26.54 -12.64
C LEU A 170 -16.73 26.28 -13.06
N GLY A 171 -17.66 26.14 -12.11
CA GLY A 171 -19.06 25.83 -12.40
C GLY A 171 -19.26 24.43 -13.01
N LEU A 172 -18.42 23.48 -12.65
CA LEU A 172 -18.44 22.09 -13.12
C LEU A 172 -19.17 21.19 -12.14
N ASP A 173 -19.88 20.19 -12.68
CA ASP A 173 -20.46 19.12 -11.88
C ASP A 173 -19.42 18.05 -11.52
N VAL A 174 -19.74 17.21 -10.52
CA VAL A 174 -18.93 16.03 -10.21
C VAL A 174 -19.06 15.02 -11.35
N PRO A 175 -17.96 14.55 -11.97
CA PRO A 175 -18.02 13.73 -13.16
C PRO A 175 -18.59 12.34 -12.86
N THR A 176 -19.38 11.83 -13.80
CA THR A 176 -20.07 10.52 -13.77
C THR A 176 -19.74 9.66 -14.99
N THR A 177 -19.14 10.25 -16.03
CA THR A 177 -18.66 9.58 -17.24
C THR A 177 -17.16 9.81 -17.46
N THR A 178 -16.52 8.95 -18.26
CA THR A 178 -15.12 9.15 -18.66
C THR A 178 -14.91 10.46 -19.44
N GLU A 179 -15.89 10.88 -20.22
CA GLU A 179 -15.88 12.12 -20.99
C GLU A 179 -15.93 13.35 -20.08
N GLU A 180 -16.82 13.35 -19.08
CA GLU A 180 -16.90 14.41 -18.06
C GLU A 180 -15.61 14.46 -17.24
N LEU A 181 -15.06 13.29 -16.87
CA LEU A 181 -13.81 13.22 -16.13
C LEU A 181 -12.63 13.78 -16.94
N TYR A 182 -12.60 13.54 -18.25
CA TYR A 182 -11.60 14.12 -19.15
C TYR A 182 -11.72 15.64 -19.21
N GLU A 183 -12.95 16.15 -19.36
CA GLU A 183 -13.19 17.60 -19.39
C GLU A 183 -12.84 18.25 -18.06
N VAL A 184 -13.16 17.64 -16.92
CA VAL A 184 -12.73 18.13 -15.60
C VAL A 184 -11.21 18.22 -15.53
N ALA A 185 -10.48 17.18 -15.95
CA ALA A 185 -9.01 17.19 -15.92
C ALA A 185 -8.41 18.29 -16.82
N LYS A 186 -9.01 18.50 -17.99
CA LYS A 186 -8.66 19.60 -18.89
C LYS A 186 -8.90 20.96 -18.25
N GLN A 187 -10.11 21.19 -17.75
CA GLN A 187 -10.52 22.45 -17.14
C GLN A 187 -9.64 22.81 -15.94
N PHE A 188 -9.30 21.82 -15.11
CA PHE A 188 -8.36 21.96 -14.01
C PHE A 188 -6.93 22.31 -14.44
N THR A 189 -6.55 21.98 -15.67
CA THR A 189 -5.21 22.29 -16.19
C THR A 189 -5.17 23.65 -16.90
N GLU A 190 -6.26 24.03 -17.56
CA GLU A 190 -6.26 25.17 -18.51
C GLU A 190 -6.90 26.44 -17.95
N ASN A 191 -7.79 26.35 -16.96
CA ASN A 191 -8.69 27.46 -16.60
C ASN A 191 -8.57 27.95 -15.16
N ASP A 192 -7.37 27.86 -14.56
CA ASP A 192 -7.04 28.49 -13.26
C ASP A 192 -8.06 28.12 -12.15
N PRO A 193 -8.24 26.82 -11.85
CA PRO A 193 -9.25 26.36 -10.89
C PRO A 193 -9.02 26.86 -9.46
N ASP A 194 -7.78 27.22 -9.10
CA ASP A 194 -7.42 27.77 -7.80
C ASP A 194 -7.43 29.31 -7.76
N GLY A 195 -7.67 29.97 -8.91
CA GLY A 195 -7.92 31.41 -9.02
C GLY A 195 -6.71 32.29 -8.71
N ASN A 196 -5.50 31.76 -8.90
CA ASN A 196 -4.26 32.45 -8.56
C ASN A 196 -3.69 33.25 -9.76
N GLY A 197 -4.27 33.09 -10.96
CA GLY A 197 -3.86 33.76 -12.20
C GLY A 197 -2.59 33.19 -12.85
N VAL A 198 -2.14 32.01 -12.42
CA VAL A 198 -0.92 31.31 -12.87
C VAL A 198 -1.30 29.93 -13.39
N ALA A 199 -0.75 29.56 -14.55
CA ALA A 199 -0.92 28.22 -15.11
C ALA A 199 0.04 27.23 -14.43
N ASP A 200 -0.25 26.84 -13.19
CA ASP A 200 0.59 25.93 -12.38
C ASP A 200 -0.17 24.75 -11.76
N THR A 201 -1.37 24.48 -12.28
CA THR A 201 -2.25 23.39 -11.88
C THR A 201 -2.35 22.32 -12.97
N VAL A 202 -2.52 21.06 -12.54
CA VAL A 202 -2.71 19.90 -13.43
C VAL A 202 -3.95 19.12 -13.01
N GLY A 203 -4.68 18.56 -13.98
CA GLY A 203 -5.83 17.71 -13.74
C GLY A 203 -5.51 16.53 -12.82
N PHE A 204 -4.76 15.55 -13.32
CA PHE A 204 -4.40 14.34 -12.60
C PHE A 204 -2.99 14.41 -11.99
N GLY A 205 -2.92 14.29 -10.67
CA GLY A 205 -1.69 13.98 -9.94
C GLY A 205 -1.57 12.48 -9.74
N ASP A 206 -0.69 11.82 -10.50
CA ASP A 206 -0.48 10.38 -10.45
C ASP A 206 0.91 9.99 -9.94
N ARG A 207 1.11 8.70 -9.68
CA ARG A 207 2.40 8.13 -9.27
C ARG A 207 2.58 6.71 -9.82
N ALA A 208 3.77 6.40 -10.30
CA ALA A 208 4.15 5.06 -10.77
C ALA A 208 5.62 4.71 -10.51
N PRO A 209 6.17 4.96 -9.30
CA PRO A 209 7.60 4.82 -9.05
C PRO A 209 8.11 3.36 -9.12
N SER A 210 7.20 2.38 -9.05
CA SER A 210 7.53 0.95 -9.10
C SER A 210 6.55 0.12 -9.95
N ASP A 211 5.28 0.49 -9.98
CA ASP A 211 4.29 -0.09 -10.88
C ASP A 211 3.16 0.90 -11.22
N ILE A 212 2.38 0.56 -12.25
CA ILE A 212 1.20 1.33 -12.69
C ILE A 212 -0.08 0.95 -11.93
N ARG A 213 -0.03 0.03 -10.96
CA ARG A 213 -1.23 -0.53 -10.31
C ARG A 213 -2.02 0.52 -9.54
N TYR A 214 -1.32 1.53 -9.03
CA TYR A 214 -1.92 2.59 -8.22
C TYR A 214 -2.09 3.91 -8.98
N THR A 215 -1.96 3.89 -10.30
CA THR A 215 -2.20 5.04 -11.19
C THR A 215 -3.66 5.15 -11.58
N SER A 216 -4.06 6.33 -12.03
CA SER A 216 -5.36 6.57 -12.63
C SER A 216 -5.63 5.63 -13.81
N PHE A 217 -4.59 5.26 -14.59
CA PHE A 217 -4.71 4.29 -15.68
C PHE A 217 -5.33 2.97 -15.22
N LYS A 218 -4.93 2.43 -14.06
CA LYS A 218 -5.51 1.18 -13.56
C LYS A 218 -7.00 1.34 -13.23
N LEU A 219 -7.42 2.49 -12.72
CA LEU A 219 -8.85 2.79 -12.52
C LEU A 219 -9.59 2.88 -13.85
N PHE A 220 -9.00 3.54 -14.85
CA PHE A 220 -9.63 3.66 -16.18
C PHE A 220 -9.85 2.29 -16.82
N THR A 221 -8.93 1.33 -16.65
CA THR A 221 -9.17 -0.04 -17.14
C THR A 221 -10.44 -0.65 -16.54
N SER A 222 -10.74 -0.37 -15.26
CA SER A 222 -12.01 -0.76 -14.65
C SER A 222 -13.17 0.00 -15.28
N TYR A 223 -13.11 1.33 -15.37
CA TYR A 223 -14.22 2.14 -15.93
C TYR A 223 -14.58 1.76 -17.37
N PHE A 224 -13.61 1.33 -18.17
CA PHE A 224 -13.82 0.85 -19.53
C PHE A 224 -14.23 -0.62 -19.64
N GLY A 225 -14.35 -1.36 -18.53
CA GLY A 225 -14.83 -2.76 -18.53
C GLY A 225 -13.76 -3.83 -18.68
N ALA A 226 -12.47 -3.50 -18.57
CA ALA A 226 -11.43 -4.51 -18.63
C ALA A 226 -11.50 -5.44 -17.40
N PRO A 227 -11.19 -6.74 -17.54
CA PRO A 227 -11.20 -7.65 -16.41
C PRO A 227 -10.10 -7.27 -15.39
N ASN A 228 -10.29 -7.66 -14.12
CA ASN A 228 -9.29 -7.44 -13.08
C ASN A 228 -8.16 -8.48 -13.16
N GLY A 229 -7.17 -8.21 -14.01
CA GLY A 229 -6.02 -9.07 -14.26
C GLY A 229 -6.29 -10.15 -15.30
N TRP A 230 -7.34 -10.95 -15.12
CA TRP A 230 -7.70 -12.05 -16.01
C TRP A 230 -9.21 -12.18 -16.16
N ALA A 231 -9.67 -12.40 -17.39
CA ALA A 231 -10.99 -12.95 -17.67
C ALA A 231 -10.90 -14.47 -17.80
N VAL A 232 -11.92 -15.18 -17.33
CA VAL A 232 -12.08 -16.62 -17.51
C VAL A 232 -13.42 -16.86 -18.17
N ASP A 233 -13.42 -17.48 -19.35
CA ASP A 233 -14.67 -17.85 -20.03
C ASP A 233 -15.26 -19.16 -19.48
N ASP A 234 -16.49 -19.49 -19.89
CA ASP A 234 -17.20 -20.71 -19.46
C ASP A 234 -16.45 -22.02 -19.81
N LYS A 235 -15.47 -21.95 -20.71
CA LYS A 235 -14.62 -23.09 -21.12
C LYS A 235 -13.30 -23.13 -20.35
N GLY A 236 -13.09 -22.23 -19.40
CA GLY A 236 -11.87 -22.12 -18.61
C GLY A 236 -10.71 -21.46 -19.34
N LYS A 237 -10.94 -20.76 -20.46
CA LYS A 237 -9.89 -20.02 -21.15
C LYS A 237 -9.59 -18.73 -20.37
N PHE A 238 -8.34 -18.61 -19.96
CA PHE A 238 -7.81 -17.40 -19.34
C PHE A 238 -7.40 -16.40 -20.44
N THR A 239 -7.88 -15.16 -20.32
CA THR A 239 -7.47 -14.02 -21.17
C THR A 239 -6.92 -12.93 -20.27
N PRO A 240 -5.66 -12.50 -20.43
CA PRO A 240 -5.10 -11.45 -19.60
C PRO A 240 -5.74 -10.11 -19.95
N GLU A 241 -5.85 -9.22 -18.96
CA GLU A 241 -6.50 -7.91 -19.15
C GLU A 241 -5.91 -7.08 -20.28
N PHE A 242 -4.60 -7.15 -20.50
CA PHE A 242 -3.91 -6.36 -21.53
C PHE A 242 -4.20 -6.81 -22.96
N ASP A 243 -4.84 -7.98 -23.14
CA ASP A 243 -5.28 -8.49 -24.44
C ASP A 243 -6.72 -8.08 -24.78
N THR A 244 -7.41 -7.29 -23.95
CA THR A 244 -8.80 -6.87 -24.20
C THR A 244 -8.92 -5.50 -24.87
N GLU A 245 -10.01 -5.28 -25.61
CA GLU A 245 -10.27 -3.99 -26.26
C GLU A 245 -10.49 -2.87 -25.24
N GLU A 246 -11.10 -3.21 -24.09
CA GLU A 246 -11.37 -2.31 -22.96
C GLU A 246 -10.07 -1.75 -22.37
N TYR A 247 -9.04 -2.59 -22.23
CA TYR A 247 -7.72 -2.15 -21.79
C TYR A 247 -7.09 -1.19 -22.80
N MET A 248 -7.24 -1.45 -24.11
CA MET A 248 -6.76 -0.55 -25.15
C MET A 248 -7.51 0.79 -25.18
N LYS A 249 -8.82 0.82 -24.86
CA LYS A 249 -9.58 2.08 -24.70
C LYS A 249 -9.01 2.90 -23.54
N ALA A 250 -8.79 2.27 -22.38
CA ALA A 250 -8.16 2.92 -21.23
C ALA A 250 -6.76 3.44 -21.55
N MET A 251 -5.98 2.69 -22.33
CA MET A 251 -4.62 3.08 -22.73
C MET A 251 -4.64 4.33 -23.61
N ASN A 252 -5.55 4.40 -24.59
CA ASN A 252 -5.71 5.57 -25.44
C ASN A 252 -6.17 6.79 -24.63
N TYR A 253 -7.11 6.59 -23.71
CA TYR A 253 -7.59 7.65 -22.81
C TYR A 253 -6.45 8.21 -21.94
N SER A 254 -5.66 7.36 -21.29
CA SER A 254 -4.48 7.79 -20.52
C SER A 254 -3.42 8.47 -21.39
N ARG A 255 -3.17 7.96 -22.60
CA ARG A 255 -2.25 8.60 -23.56
C ARG A 255 -2.70 10.01 -23.89
N ASP A 256 -3.99 10.22 -24.11
CA ASP A 256 -4.51 11.53 -24.50
C ASP A 256 -4.47 12.52 -23.33
N LEU A 257 -4.76 12.09 -22.09
CA LEU A 257 -4.52 12.91 -20.89
C LEU A 257 -3.04 13.31 -20.76
N TYR A 258 -2.12 12.35 -20.93
CA TYR A 258 -0.68 12.61 -20.85
C TYR A 258 -0.21 13.57 -21.95
N LYS A 259 -0.60 13.32 -23.20
CA LYS A 259 -0.19 14.12 -24.36
C LYS A 259 -0.65 15.58 -24.26
N ASN A 260 -1.82 15.83 -23.69
CA ASN A 260 -2.36 17.18 -23.52
C ASN A 260 -1.91 17.86 -22.21
N GLY A 261 -1.10 17.19 -21.38
CA GLY A 261 -0.62 17.76 -20.11
C GLY A 261 -1.62 17.68 -18.95
N TYR A 262 -2.77 17.02 -19.15
CA TYR A 262 -3.81 16.86 -18.11
C TYR A 262 -3.46 15.80 -17.07
N LEU A 263 -2.40 15.04 -17.32
CA LEU A 263 -1.74 14.12 -16.39
C LEU A 263 -0.35 14.65 -16.05
N ALA A 264 0.02 14.62 -14.77
CA ALA A 264 1.35 15.03 -14.30
C ALA A 264 2.44 14.31 -15.10
N GLN A 265 3.37 15.06 -15.67
CA GLN A 265 4.33 14.54 -16.66
C GLN A 265 5.46 13.72 -16.02
N ASP A 266 5.73 13.94 -14.74
CA ASP A 266 6.75 13.26 -13.95
C ASP A 266 6.22 12.02 -13.20
N PHE A 267 4.94 11.65 -13.39
CA PHE A 267 4.26 10.60 -12.62
C PHE A 267 5.02 9.27 -12.55
N ALA A 268 5.80 8.93 -13.58
CA ALA A 268 6.60 7.72 -13.65
C ALA A 268 7.67 7.60 -12.54
N VAL A 269 8.09 8.72 -11.96
CA VAL A 269 9.10 8.76 -10.89
C VAL A 269 8.59 9.39 -9.59
N THR A 270 7.41 10.00 -9.60
CA THR A 270 6.77 10.62 -8.43
C THR A 270 6.49 9.59 -7.34
N GLN A 271 6.97 9.84 -6.13
CA GLN A 271 6.67 8.97 -4.98
C GLN A 271 5.27 9.24 -4.42
N LYS A 272 4.78 8.30 -3.59
CA LYS A 272 3.47 8.48 -2.94
C LYS A 272 3.39 9.74 -2.10
N THR A 273 4.41 10.03 -1.32
CA THR A 273 4.48 11.23 -0.48
C THR A 273 4.46 12.49 -1.34
N ASP A 274 5.22 12.51 -2.42
CA ASP A 274 5.32 13.66 -3.31
C ASP A 274 3.98 13.93 -4.00
N GLN A 275 3.28 12.89 -4.47
CA GLN A 275 1.93 13.01 -5.02
C GLN A 275 0.94 13.61 -4.00
N GLN A 276 1.03 13.19 -2.73
CA GLN A 276 0.17 13.72 -1.66
C GLN A 276 0.50 15.18 -1.33
N GLU A 277 1.79 15.54 -1.34
CA GLU A 277 2.26 16.91 -1.12
C GLU A 277 1.84 17.84 -2.26
N GLN A 278 2.03 17.42 -3.52
CA GLN A 278 1.58 18.15 -4.70
C GLN A 278 0.08 18.44 -4.63
N PHE A 279 -0.74 17.44 -4.28
CA PHE A 279 -2.18 17.64 -4.11
C PHE A 279 -2.51 18.60 -2.96
N ALA A 280 -1.88 18.41 -1.79
CA ALA A 280 -2.09 19.27 -0.61
C ALA A 280 -1.63 20.72 -0.81
N GLN A 281 -0.66 20.94 -1.70
CA GLN A 281 -0.16 22.27 -2.10
C GLN A 281 -1.00 22.91 -3.22
N GLY A 282 -2.04 22.23 -3.72
CA GLY A 282 -2.90 22.75 -4.77
C GLY A 282 -2.30 22.65 -6.17
N LYS A 283 -1.31 21.79 -6.42
CA LYS A 283 -0.73 21.60 -7.75
C LYS A 283 -1.51 20.65 -8.66
N THR A 284 -2.34 19.79 -8.07
CA THR A 284 -3.11 18.79 -8.81
C THR A 284 -4.55 18.73 -8.30
N GLY A 285 -5.53 18.58 -9.20
CA GLY A 285 -6.96 18.61 -8.85
C GLY A 285 -7.63 17.25 -8.65
N ILE A 286 -7.06 16.18 -9.21
CA ILE A 286 -7.58 14.81 -9.15
C ILE A 286 -6.47 13.89 -8.63
N TYR A 287 -6.77 13.20 -7.52
CA TYR A 287 -5.86 12.26 -6.85
C TYR A 287 -6.38 10.82 -6.96
N THR A 288 -5.49 9.92 -7.37
CA THR A 288 -5.79 8.48 -7.42
C THR A 288 -5.60 7.82 -6.06
N GLY A 289 -6.70 7.46 -5.39
CA GLY A 289 -6.72 6.73 -4.13
C GLY A 289 -7.61 7.34 -3.05
N MET A 290 -8.89 6.97 -3.01
CA MET A 290 -9.86 7.50 -2.03
C MET A 290 -9.48 7.30 -0.56
N ILE A 291 -8.71 6.26 -0.23
CA ILE A 291 -8.30 5.98 1.15
C ILE A 291 -7.48 7.13 1.78
N ASP A 292 -6.77 7.91 0.96
CA ASP A 292 -5.92 8.98 1.43
C ASP A 292 -6.70 10.28 1.69
N ILE A 293 -8.02 10.36 1.41
CA ILE A 293 -8.83 11.60 1.52
C ILE A 293 -8.69 12.30 2.87
N LYS A 294 -8.67 11.56 3.99
CA LYS A 294 -8.48 12.13 5.33
C LYS A 294 -7.07 12.70 5.52
N ASN A 295 -6.07 12.00 4.99
CA ASN A 295 -4.67 12.42 5.06
C ASN A 295 -4.43 13.65 4.18
N LEU A 296 -4.97 13.68 2.96
CA LEU A 296 -4.91 14.83 2.06
C LEU A 296 -5.53 16.07 2.72
N LYS A 297 -6.72 15.94 3.32
CA LYS A 297 -7.34 17.03 4.10
C LYS A 297 -6.43 17.54 5.20
N LYS A 298 -5.81 16.64 5.97
CA LYS A 298 -4.87 17.00 7.03
C LYS A 298 -3.63 17.72 6.49
N MET A 299 -3.05 17.23 5.38
CA MET A 299 -1.85 17.82 4.78
C MET A 299 -2.10 19.20 4.19
N GLY A 300 -3.30 19.46 3.65
CA GLY A 300 -3.66 20.78 3.12
C GLY A 300 -4.07 21.81 4.18
N GLN A 301 -4.25 21.42 5.44
CA GLN A 301 -4.60 22.36 6.52
C GLN A 301 -3.50 23.41 6.70
N GLY A 302 -3.89 24.69 6.64
CA GLY A 302 -2.95 25.81 6.72
C GLY A 302 -2.16 26.09 5.44
N ILE A 303 -2.42 25.34 4.36
CA ILE A 303 -1.83 25.55 3.03
C ILE A 303 -2.91 25.96 2.02
N GLN A 304 -4.01 25.19 1.98
CA GLN A 304 -5.16 25.39 1.10
C GLN A 304 -6.41 25.64 1.96
N GLU A 305 -6.60 26.89 2.36
CA GLU A 305 -7.79 27.29 3.12
C GLU A 305 -9.04 27.09 2.26
N GLY A 306 -10.03 26.35 2.77
CA GLY A 306 -11.26 26.05 2.04
C GLY A 306 -11.21 24.82 1.12
N MET A 307 -10.15 23.99 1.18
CA MET A 307 -10.08 22.77 0.39
C MET A 307 -11.24 21.80 0.70
N GLU A 308 -12.15 21.65 -0.26
CA GLU A 308 -13.24 20.70 -0.24
C GLU A 308 -12.96 19.52 -1.19
N LEU A 309 -13.13 18.29 -0.71
CA LEU A 309 -12.80 17.08 -1.45
C LEU A 309 -14.02 16.20 -1.60
N VAL A 310 -14.25 15.68 -2.81
CA VAL A 310 -15.29 14.69 -3.13
C VAL A 310 -14.66 13.37 -3.58
N PRO A 311 -15.00 12.23 -2.94
CA PRO A 311 -14.60 10.92 -3.43
C PRO A 311 -15.51 10.48 -4.59
N VAL A 312 -14.93 9.95 -5.67
CA VAL A 312 -15.64 9.51 -6.86
C VAL A 312 -15.11 8.14 -7.29
N ASN A 313 -16.01 7.18 -7.49
CA ASN A 313 -15.64 5.85 -7.99
C ASN A 313 -16.59 5.32 -9.07
N LYS A 314 -17.82 5.85 -9.14
CA LYS A 314 -18.84 5.44 -10.11
C LYS A 314 -18.72 6.29 -11.37
N ILE A 315 -17.78 5.90 -12.22
CA ILE A 315 -17.59 6.47 -13.55
C ILE A 315 -17.97 5.41 -14.59
N SER A 316 -18.93 5.75 -15.45
CA SER A 316 -19.30 4.92 -16.61
C SER A 316 -18.45 5.30 -17.83
N ASP A 317 -18.38 4.41 -18.82
CA ASP A 317 -17.77 4.71 -20.12
C ASP A 317 -18.71 5.47 -21.08
N GLY A 318 -19.91 5.82 -20.60
CA GLY A 318 -20.95 6.53 -21.35
C GLY A 318 -21.66 5.72 -22.44
N LYS A 319 -21.32 4.45 -22.67
CA LYS A 319 -21.87 3.66 -23.79
C LYS A 319 -23.05 2.78 -23.41
N ASP A 320 -22.96 2.09 -22.29
CA ASP A 320 -24.02 1.19 -21.79
C ASP A 320 -24.79 1.76 -20.60
N GLY A 321 -24.29 2.85 -20.00
CA GLY A 321 -24.87 3.48 -18.81
C GLY A 321 -24.57 2.71 -17.52
N ASP A 322 -23.79 1.64 -17.59
CA ASP A 322 -23.40 0.82 -16.45
C ASP A 322 -22.06 1.28 -15.86
N TYR A 323 -21.83 0.92 -14.60
CA TYR A 323 -20.56 1.13 -13.92
C TYR A 323 -19.75 -0.17 -13.92
N HIS A 324 -18.52 -0.12 -14.45
CA HIS A 324 -17.65 -1.30 -14.58
C HIS A 324 -16.62 -1.44 -13.44
N VAL A 325 -17.00 -1.00 -12.24
CA VAL A 325 -16.09 -0.94 -11.08
C VAL A 325 -15.89 -2.35 -10.50
N TRP A 326 -14.65 -2.85 -10.44
CA TRP A 326 -14.36 -4.23 -9.97
C TRP A 326 -14.80 -4.57 -8.55
N SER A 327 -15.09 -3.56 -7.72
CA SER A 327 -15.53 -3.76 -6.34
C SER A 327 -17.05 -3.89 -6.19
N GLU A 328 -17.80 -3.76 -7.28
CA GLU A 328 -19.26 -3.88 -7.33
C GLU A 328 -19.72 -5.20 -7.95
#